data_AF-A0A7V9EZ75-F1
#
_entry.id   AF-A0A7V9EZ75-F1
#
_cell.length_a   1.000
_cell.length_b   1.000
_cell.length_c   1.000
_cell.angle_alpha   90.00
_cell.angle_beta   90.00
_cell.angle_gamma   90.00
#
_symmetry.space_group_name_H-M   'P 1'
#
loop_
_entity.id
_entity.type
_entity.pdbx_description
1 polymer ?
#
loop_
_entity_poly.entity_id
_entity_poly.type
_entity_poly.pdbx_seq_one_letter_code
_entity_poly.pdbx_strand_id
1 'polypeptide(L)'
;ARRALVGDLERAITRDARARVRAGKLDGPVLETDCEINPPSQRRVERDLNAPGSDYDCVAVTQRDRAGRFAVGYSFGAAVDYRHFRFRWAKACLAPGEGAARLTC
;
A
#
# COMPACT_ATOMS: atom_id res chain seq x y z
N ALA A 1 -15.70 8.04 5.95
CA ALA A 1 -15.79 7.48 4.58
C ALA A 1 -14.41 7.28 3.94
N ARG A 2 -13.62 8.33 3.68
CA ARG A 2 -12.31 8.23 2.99
C ARG A 2 -11.31 7.29 3.69
N ARG A 3 -11.12 7.43 5.01
CA ARG A 3 -10.27 6.50 5.79
C ARG A 3 -10.79 5.06 5.81
N ALA A 4 -12.10 4.85 5.69
CA ALA A 4 -12.65 3.50 5.57
C ALA A 4 -12.29 2.86 4.23
N LEU A 5 -12.29 3.64 3.14
CA LEU A 5 -11.87 3.20 1.81
C LEU A 5 -10.37 2.84 1.77
N VAL A 6 -9.53 3.57 2.49
CA VAL A 6 -8.11 3.19 2.68
C VAL A 6 -8.00 1.87 3.44
N GLY A 7 -8.80 1.67 4.49
CA GLY A 7 -8.86 0.38 5.19
C GLY A 7 -9.34 -0.77 4.29
N ASP A 8 -10.26 -0.51 3.35
CA ASP A 8 -10.68 -1.50 2.35
C ASP A 8 -9.54 -1.85 1.39
N LEU A 9 -8.77 -0.85 0.96
CA LEU A 9 -7.56 -1.03 0.15
C LEU A 9 -6.52 -1.88 0.89
N GLU A 10 -6.21 -1.58 2.15
CA GLU A 10 -5.28 -2.35 2.99
C GLU A 10 -5.71 -3.82 3.11
N ARG A 11 -7.00 -4.08 3.36
CA ARG A 11 -7.56 -5.44 3.38
C ARG A 11 -7.45 -6.13 2.03
N ALA A 12 -7.67 -5.42 0.93
CA ALA A 12 -7.58 -5.97 -0.42
C ALA A 12 -6.15 -6.37 -0.78
N ILE A 13 -5.17 -5.49 -0.51
CA ILE A 13 -3.74 -5.79 -0.72
C ILE A 13 -3.31 -6.94 0.18
N THR A 14 -3.74 -6.99 1.45
CA THR A 14 -3.42 -8.09 2.36
C THR A 14 -3.90 -9.44 1.79
N ARG A 15 -5.13 -9.49 1.25
CA ARG A 15 -5.67 -10.71 0.62
C ARG A 15 -4.88 -11.11 -0.63
N ASP A 16 -4.54 -10.15 -1.50
CA ASP A 16 -3.71 -10.38 -2.70
C ASP A 16 -2.33 -10.91 -2.31
N ALA A 17 -1.63 -10.24 -1.38
CA ALA A 17 -0.31 -10.64 -0.92
C ALA A 17 -0.32 -12.05 -0.31
N ARG A 18 -1.31 -12.39 0.53
CA ARG A 18 -1.50 -13.75 1.04
C ARG A 18 -1.78 -14.77 -0.07
N ALA A 19 -2.52 -14.39 -1.11
CA ALA A 19 -2.75 -15.27 -2.26
C ALA A 19 -1.46 -15.51 -3.05
N ARG A 20 -0.61 -14.49 -3.20
CA ARG A 20 0.71 -14.62 -3.82
C ARG A 20 1.67 -15.49 -2.99
N VAL A 21 1.63 -15.41 -1.66
CA VAL A 21 2.35 -16.34 -0.77
C VAL A 21 1.90 -17.77 -1.00
N ARG A 22 0.58 -18.04 -1.00
CA ARG A 22 0.04 -19.38 -1.27
C ARG A 22 0.45 -19.91 -2.66
N ALA A 23 0.63 -19.02 -3.63
CA ALA A 23 1.08 -19.34 -4.97
C ALA A 23 2.62 -19.41 -5.12
N GLY A 24 3.39 -19.26 -4.04
CA GLY A 24 4.86 -19.29 -4.06
C GLY A 24 5.52 -18.10 -4.75
N LYS A 25 4.79 -16.98 -4.91
CA LYS A 25 5.28 -15.74 -5.55
C LYS A 25 5.85 -14.72 -4.57
N LEU A 26 5.56 -14.88 -3.28
CA LEU A 26 6.06 -14.07 -2.17
C LEU A 26 6.37 -15.00 -1.00
N ASP A 27 7.29 -14.60 -0.14
CA ASP A 27 7.72 -15.35 1.04
C ASP A 27 7.03 -14.89 2.32
N GLY A 28 6.96 -15.83 3.29
CA GLY A 28 6.56 -15.57 4.67
C GLY A 28 5.05 -15.41 4.88
N PRO A 29 4.59 -15.39 6.15
CA PRO A 29 3.23 -14.97 6.42
C PRO A 29 3.10 -13.46 6.22
N VAL A 30 2.09 -13.03 5.47
CA VAL A 30 1.70 -11.60 5.43
C VAL A 30 0.75 -11.32 6.59
N LEU A 31 1.20 -10.46 7.50
CA LEU A 31 0.49 -10.08 8.73
C LEU A 31 -0.68 -9.16 8.39
N GLU A 32 -0.38 -8.04 7.75
CA GLU A 32 -1.32 -6.99 7.36
C GLU A 32 -0.73 -6.13 6.24
N THR A 33 -1.44 -5.07 5.85
CA THR A 33 -0.92 -4.03 4.96
C THR A 33 -1.14 -2.69 5.61
N ASP A 34 -0.09 -1.87 5.66
CA ASP A 34 -0.19 -0.46 6.03
C ASP A 34 -0.09 0.40 4.78
N CYS A 35 -0.97 1.39 4.65
CA CYS A 35 -0.91 2.36 3.56
C CYS A 35 -0.68 3.77 4.10
N GLU A 36 0.27 4.49 3.49
CA GLU A 36 0.49 5.91 3.72
C GLU A 36 0.29 6.70 2.44
N ILE A 37 -0.31 7.88 2.56
CA ILE A 37 -0.49 8.79 1.43
C ILE A 37 0.87 9.25 0.88
N ASN A 38 0.98 9.24 -0.45
CA ASN A 38 2.18 9.63 -1.18
C ASN A 38 1.86 10.79 -2.14
N PRO A 39 2.61 11.91 -2.11
CA PRO A 39 3.70 12.21 -1.17
C PRO A 39 3.18 12.54 0.25
N PRO A 40 3.99 12.36 1.31
CA PRO A 40 3.59 12.65 2.68
C PRO A 40 3.13 14.10 2.92
N SER A 41 3.60 15.04 2.10
CA SER A 41 3.15 16.45 2.12
C SER A 41 1.65 16.60 1.84
N GLN A 42 1.02 15.60 1.20
CA GLN A 42 -0.41 15.58 0.90
C GLN A 42 -1.28 14.96 2.00
N ARG A 43 -0.75 14.68 3.21
CA ARG A 43 -1.55 14.15 4.34
C ARG A 43 -2.83 14.93 4.67
N ARG A 44 -2.93 16.20 4.28
CA ARG A 44 -4.16 17.00 4.46
C ARG A 44 -5.29 16.61 3.51
N VAL A 45 -4.97 16.03 2.34
CA VAL A 45 -5.91 15.63 1.28
C VAL A 45 -6.88 14.54 1.77
N GLU A 46 -6.46 13.67 2.69
CA GLU A 46 -7.36 12.67 3.30
C GLU A 46 -8.54 13.29 4.07
N ARG A 47 -8.36 14.53 4.54
CA ARG A 47 -9.39 15.33 5.25
C ARG A 47 -10.14 16.28 4.32
N ASP A 48 -9.66 16.49 3.11
CA ASP A 48 -10.33 17.33 2.12
C ASP A 48 -11.42 16.53 1.40
N LEU A 49 -12.69 16.88 1.67
CA LEU A 49 -13.84 16.22 1.05
C LEU A 49 -13.99 16.55 -0.45
N ASN A 50 -13.31 17.57 -0.94
CA ASN A 50 -13.35 17.97 -2.35
C ASN A 50 -12.25 17.31 -3.19
N ALA A 51 -11.24 16.72 -2.54
CA ALA A 51 -10.15 16.06 -3.25
C ALA A 51 -10.68 14.87 -4.08
N PRO A 52 -10.34 14.78 -5.38
CA PRO A 52 -10.86 13.73 -6.25
C PRO A 52 -10.26 12.36 -5.96
N GLY A 53 -9.00 12.30 -5.52
CA GLY A 53 -8.26 11.07 -5.27
C GLY A 53 -6.94 11.35 -4.55
N SER A 54 -6.21 10.28 -4.22
CA SER A 54 -4.83 10.35 -3.74
C SER A 54 -4.07 9.08 -4.09
N ASP A 55 -2.76 9.19 -4.22
CA ASP A 55 -1.86 8.06 -4.33
C ASP A 55 -1.38 7.62 -2.94
N TYR A 56 -1.12 6.33 -2.79
CA TYR A 56 -0.69 5.69 -1.56
C TYR A 56 0.50 4.78 -1.83
N ASP A 57 1.48 4.84 -0.93
CA ASP A 57 2.51 3.83 -0.82
C ASP A 57 2.09 2.86 0.30
N CYS A 58 2.01 1.58 -0.03
CA CYS A 58 1.55 0.55 0.89
C CYS A 58 2.62 -0.53 1.08
N VAL A 59 2.68 -1.11 2.27
CA VAL A 59 3.60 -2.20 2.60
C VAL A 59 2.80 -3.38 3.14
N ALA A 60 2.81 -4.51 2.42
CA ALA A 60 2.30 -5.78 2.93
C ALA A 60 3.33 -6.38 3.89
N VAL A 61 3.10 -6.20 5.18
CA VAL A 61 4.05 -6.47 6.27
C VAL A 61 4.21 -7.97 6.48
N THR A 62 5.45 -8.45 6.45
CA THR A 62 5.83 -9.83 6.78
C THR A 62 6.51 -9.92 8.14
N GLN A 63 7.17 -8.85 8.57
CA GLN A 63 7.80 -8.75 9.88
C GLN A 63 7.70 -7.32 10.41
N ARG A 64 7.53 -7.19 11.71
CA ARG A 64 7.58 -5.89 12.42
C ARG A 64 8.44 -6.04 13.66
N ASP A 65 9.17 -4.99 14.03
CA ASP A 65 9.86 -4.98 15.32
C ASP A 65 8.84 -4.92 16.48
N ARG A 66 9.24 -5.35 17.68
CA ARG A 66 8.36 -5.35 18.86
C ARG A 66 7.82 -3.96 19.21
N ALA A 67 8.57 -2.90 18.89
CA ALA A 67 8.15 -1.53 19.16
C ALA A 67 7.30 -0.91 18.04
N GLY A 68 7.10 -1.62 16.92
CA GLY A 68 6.32 -1.15 15.77
C GLY A 68 6.92 0.03 15.01
N ARG A 69 8.20 0.32 15.21
CA ARG A 69 8.93 1.41 14.55
C ARG A 69 9.40 1.04 13.16
N PHE A 70 9.60 -0.25 12.90
CA PHE A 70 10.12 -0.76 11.64
C PHE A 70 9.26 -1.93 11.16
N ALA A 71 8.80 -1.82 9.92
CA ALA A 71 8.09 -2.88 9.22
C ALA A 71 8.91 -3.30 7.99
N VAL A 72 9.01 -4.61 7.78
CA VAL A 72 9.57 -5.22 6.59
C VAL A 72 8.43 -5.91 5.85
N GLY A 73 8.40 -5.77 4.53
CA GLY A 73 7.33 -6.32 3.72
C GLY A 73 7.49 -6.01 2.24
N TYR A 74 6.44 -6.30 1.49
CA TYR A 74 6.40 -6.04 0.06
C TYR A 74 5.72 -4.72 -0.23
N SER A 75 6.42 -3.83 -0.94
CA SER A 75 5.87 -2.53 -1.34
C SER A 75 4.85 -2.67 -2.48
N PHE A 76 3.78 -1.88 -2.39
CA PHE A 76 2.74 -1.70 -3.39
C PHE A 76 2.52 -0.21 -3.61
N GLY A 77 2.30 0.20 -4.85
CA GLY A 77 1.75 1.51 -5.17
C GLY A 77 0.24 1.38 -5.36
N ALA A 78 -0.53 2.34 -4.85
CA ALA A 78 -1.98 2.36 -4.98
C ALA A 78 -2.50 3.75 -5.30
N ALA A 79 -3.67 3.79 -5.95
CA ALA A 79 -4.41 5.01 -6.22
C ALA A 79 -5.85 4.83 -5.76
N VAL A 80 -6.36 5.82 -5.03
CA VAL A 80 -7.73 5.86 -4.52
C VAL A 80 -8.49 6.96 -5.24
N ASP A 81 -9.63 6.62 -5.81
CA ASP A 81 -10.63 7.54 -6.35
C ASP A 81 -11.73 7.73 -5.31
N TYR A 82 -11.75 8.89 -4.67
CA TYR A 82 -12.71 9.20 -3.62
C TYR A 82 -14.09 9.57 -4.14
N ARG A 83 -14.21 9.98 -5.42
CA ARG A 83 -15.51 10.33 -6.02
C ARG A 83 -16.32 9.08 -6.30
N HIS A 84 -15.67 8.04 -6.79
CA HIS A 84 -16.31 6.78 -7.19
C HIS A 84 -16.18 5.67 -6.13
N PHE A 85 -15.48 5.93 -5.02
CA PHE A 85 -15.18 4.95 -3.97
C PHE A 85 -14.49 3.69 -4.52
N ARG A 86 -13.50 3.90 -5.41
CA ARG A 86 -12.73 2.82 -6.04
C ARG A 86 -11.25 2.96 -5.73
N PHE A 87 -10.54 1.86 -5.80
CA PHE A 87 -9.09 1.85 -5.65
C PHE A 87 -8.47 0.81 -6.59
N ARG A 88 -7.20 1.03 -6.92
CA ARG A 88 -6.35 0.10 -7.67
C ARG A 88 -4.97 0.04 -7.01
N TRP A 89 -4.29 -1.09 -7.15
CA TRP A 89 -2.93 -1.28 -6.64
C TRP A 89 -2.11 -2.12 -7.61
N ALA A 90 -0.79 -1.97 -7.52
CA ALA A 90 0.19 -2.83 -8.19
C ALA A 90 1.37 -3.07 -7.26
N LYS A 91 2.03 -4.23 -7.37
CA LYS A 91 3.24 -4.49 -6.61
C LYS A 91 4.31 -3.51 -7.12
N ALA A 92 4.96 -2.79 -6.21
CA ALA A 92 6.07 -1.95 -6.60
C ALA A 92 7.24 -2.85 -6.99
N CYS A 93 7.78 -2.60 -8.18
CA CYS A 93 9.07 -3.14 -8.58
C CYS A 93 10.13 -2.09 -8.38
N LEU A 94 10.77 -2.20 -7.23
CA LEU A 94 11.96 -1.43 -6.91
C LEU A 94 13.12 -2.15 -7.59
N ALA A 95 13.73 -1.51 -8.58
CA ALA A 95 15.06 -1.93 -8.99
C ALA A 95 16.03 -1.62 -7.83
N PRO A 96 16.94 -2.54 -7.47
CA PRO A 96 17.96 -2.25 -6.47
C PRO A 96 18.83 -1.07 -6.92
N GLY A 97 18.99 -0.04 -6.08
CA GLY A 97 19.86 1.12 -6.33
C GLY A 97 19.24 2.46 -5.89
N GLU A 98 20.05 3.35 -5.32
CA GLU A 98 19.61 4.73 -5.04
C GLU A 98 19.32 5.46 -6.36
N GLY A 99 18.12 6.00 -6.51
CA GLY A 99 17.67 6.66 -7.75
C GLY A 99 17.05 5.73 -8.80
N ALA A 100 16.86 4.45 -8.49
CA ALA A 100 16.21 3.53 -9.41
C ALA A 100 14.71 3.87 -9.61
N ALA A 101 14.27 3.88 -10.87
CA ALA A 101 12.88 4.12 -11.22
C ALA A 101 11.96 2.98 -10.72
N ARG A 102 10.72 3.31 -10.35
CA ARG A 102 9.68 2.30 -10.11
C ARG A 102 9.36 1.61 -11.43
N LEU A 103 9.66 0.33 -11.54
CA LEU A 103 9.27 -0.52 -12.67
C LEU A 103 7.85 -1.05 -12.46
N THR A 104 7.17 -1.40 -13.54
CA THR A 104 5.91 -2.16 -13.51
C THR A 104 6.21 -3.66 -13.42
N CYS A 105 5.76 -4.29 -12.35
CA CYS A 105 5.44 -5.72 -12.28
C CYS A 105 4.05 -5.90 -11.61
#